data_AF-A0A2Z4LY83-F1
#
_entry.id   AF-A0A2Z4LY83-F1
#
_cell.length_a   1.000
_cell.length_b   1.000
_cell.length_c   1.000
_cell.angle_alpha   90.00
_cell.angle_beta   90.00
_cell.angle_gamma   90.00
#
_symmetry.space_group_name_H-M   'P 1'
#
loop_
_entity.id
_entity.type
_entity.pdbx_description
1 polymer ?
#
loop_
_entity_poly.entity_id
_entity_poly.type
_entity_poly.pdbx_seq_one_letter_code
_entity_poly.pdbx_strand_id
1 'polypeptide(L)'
;VISDLLCNRIDLSQLVITKELTKTDYAVRQAHVELAEKMKKRDAGNAPKLGDRVAYVFVNAAKGAPAYQRAEDPVYALQNSIPIDANYYLENQLAKPLVRIFEPILGEKAESLLLKGDHTRTRCIATSQVGALAAFTRKKATCLGCKVVLTADRENMAVCKHCEPREGELFHNEIQAQHELEVKFSRLWTECQR
;
A
#
# COMPACT_ATOMS: atom_id res chain seq x y z
N VAL A 1 2.13 -5.73 -12.19
CA VAL A 1 2.31 -4.31 -11.76
C VAL A 1 1.05 -3.71 -11.15
N ILE A 2 -0.03 -3.42 -11.89
CA ILE A 2 -1.22 -2.77 -11.29
C ILE A 2 -1.88 -3.64 -10.21
N SER A 3 -2.03 -4.94 -10.46
CA SER A 3 -2.52 -5.88 -9.44
C SER A 3 -1.61 -5.90 -8.21
N ASP A 4 -0.29 -5.82 -8.39
CA ASP A 4 0.67 -5.80 -7.28
C ASP A 4 0.57 -4.53 -6.44
N LEU A 5 0.36 -3.38 -7.08
CA LEU A 5 0.11 -2.11 -6.40
C LEU A 5 -1.15 -2.20 -5.53
N LEU A 6 -2.25 -2.70 -6.09
CA LEU A 6 -3.53 -2.84 -5.40
C LEU A 6 -3.54 -3.94 -4.33
N CYS A 7 -2.62 -4.89 -4.42
CA CYS A 7 -2.41 -5.95 -3.44
C CYS A 7 -1.32 -5.60 -2.39
N ASN A 8 -0.80 -4.36 -2.36
CA ASN A 8 0.31 -3.94 -1.49
C ASN A 8 1.56 -4.85 -1.58
N ARG A 9 1.87 -5.35 -2.79
CA ARG A 9 3.06 -6.18 -3.07
C ARG A 9 4.23 -5.38 -3.68
N ILE A 10 4.10 -4.06 -3.75
CA ILE A 10 5.16 -3.16 -4.24
C ILE A 10 5.90 -2.58 -3.04
N ASP A 11 7.23 -2.54 -3.14
CA ASP A 11 8.07 -1.96 -2.10
C ASP A 11 7.82 -0.44 -1.95
N LEU A 12 7.88 0.03 -0.71
CA LEU A 12 7.63 1.43 -0.37
C LEU A 12 8.62 2.36 -1.07
N SER A 13 9.86 1.90 -1.29
CA SER A 13 10.91 2.66 -1.99
C SER A 13 10.48 3.13 -3.38
N GLN A 14 9.68 2.33 -4.10
CA GLN A 14 9.18 2.66 -5.45
C GLN A 14 8.04 3.69 -5.43
N LEU A 15 7.47 3.95 -4.25
CA LEU A 15 6.36 4.88 -4.05
C LEU A 15 6.83 6.24 -3.51
N VAL A 16 8.11 6.37 -3.14
CA VAL A 16 8.65 7.61 -2.58
C VAL A 16 8.71 8.69 -3.66
N ILE A 17 8.07 9.81 -3.38
CA ILE A 17 8.13 11.02 -4.20
C ILE A 17 9.00 12.04 -3.48
N THR A 18 9.89 12.72 -4.21
CA THR A 18 10.76 13.76 -3.65
C THR A 18 10.48 15.10 -4.32
N LYS A 19 10.37 16.16 -3.53
CA LYS A 19 10.27 17.55 -4.01
C LYS A 19 11.16 18.47 -3.20
N GLU A 20 11.75 19.45 -3.88
CA GLU A 20 12.60 20.46 -3.26
C GLU A 20 11.77 21.50 -2.51
N LEU A 21 12.19 21.80 -1.27
CA LEU A 21 11.57 22.82 -0.44
C LEU A 21 12.18 24.19 -0.76
N THR A 22 11.62 24.89 -1.75
CA THR A 22 12.16 26.19 -2.20
C THR A 22 11.56 27.40 -1.47
N LYS A 23 10.35 27.28 -0.90
CA LYS A 23 9.65 28.34 -0.15
C LYS A 23 8.81 27.71 0.97
N THR A 24 8.64 28.44 2.06
CA THR A 24 7.76 28.04 3.17
C THR A 24 6.33 28.53 2.98
N ASP A 25 6.16 29.71 2.37
CA ASP A 25 4.84 30.25 2.04
C ASP A 25 4.52 30.06 0.56
N TYR A 26 3.54 29.20 0.29
CA TYR A 26 2.94 29.06 -1.04
C TYR A 26 1.48 29.50 -0.97
N ALA A 27 1.03 30.20 -2.02
CA ALA A 27 -0.39 30.56 -2.18
C ALA A 27 -1.31 29.32 -2.24
N VAL A 28 -0.78 28.16 -2.64
CA VAL A 28 -1.48 26.88 -2.64
C VAL A 28 -0.71 25.90 -1.75
N ARG A 29 -1.41 25.30 -0.78
CA ARG A 29 -0.82 24.35 0.17
C ARG A 29 -0.28 23.12 -0.56
N GLN A 30 1.02 22.87 -0.40
CA GLN A 30 1.71 21.75 -1.04
C GLN A 30 2.04 20.64 -0.06
N ALA A 31 1.99 19.40 -0.54
CA ALA A 31 2.24 18.20 0.26
C ALA A 31 3.61 18.19 0.98
N HIS A 32 4.69 18.55 0.29
CA HIS A 32 6.03 18.53 0.86
C HIS A 32 6.27 19.66 1.89
N VAL A 33 5.55 20.78 1.76
CA VAL A 33 5.63 21.91 2.69
C VAL A 33 4.92 21.58 3.99
N GLU A 34 3.68 21.08 3.89
CA GLU A 34 2.89 20.64 5.04
C GLU A 34 3.58 19.49 5.78
N LEU A 35 4.20 18.56 5.03
CA LEU A 35 4.98 17.50 5.65
C LEU A 35 6.20 18.04 6.40
N ALA A 36 6.95 18.99 5.82
CA ALA A 36 8.10 19.59 6.48
C ALA A 36 7.68 20.29 7.79
N GLU A 37 6.57 21.02 7.80
CA GLU A 37 6.01 21.60 9.04
C GLU A 37 5.58 20.54 10.05
N LYS A 38 4.97 19.45 9.58
CA LYS A 38 4.54 18.33 10.43
C LYS A 38 5.74 17.62 11.06
N MET A 39 6.81 17.41 10.29
CA MET A 39 8.08 16.85 10.78
C MET A 39 8.70 17.78 11.82
N LYS A 40 8.73 19.10 11.55
CA LYS A 40 9.24 20.10 12.50
C LYS A 40 8.48 20.13 13.83
N LYS A 41 7.16 19.90 13.81
CA LYS A 41 6.33 19.80 15.02
C LYS A 41 6.60 18.52 15.82
N ARG A 42 6.99 17.42 15.15
CA ARG A 42 7.31 16.14 15.79
C ARG A 42 8.73 16.14 16.35
N ASP A 43 9.70 16.56 15.55
CA ASP A 43 11.10 16.64 15.91
C ASP A 43 11.77 17.79 15.13
N ALA A 44 12.08 18.87 15.84
CA ALA A 44 12.70 20.05 15.25
C ALA A 44 14.15 19.81 14.79
N GLY A 45 14.84 18.80 15.32
CA GLY A 45 16.24 18.50 14.99
C GLY A 45 16.41 17.87 13.61
N ASN A 46 15.47 17.02 13.20
CA ASN A 46 15.48 16.30 11.93
C ASN A 46 14.60 16.95 10.84
N ALA A 47 14.12 18.18 11.07
CA ALA A 47 13.25 18.86 10.14
C ALA A 47 13.99 19.30 8.86
N PRO A 48 13.39 19.15 7.67
CA PRO A 48 13.97 19.64 6.42
C PRO A 48 14.16 21.16 6.42
N LYS A 49 15.28 21.64 5.88
CA LYS A 49 15.59 23.06 5.73
C LYS A 49 15.25 23.54 4.31
N LEU A 50 15.27 24.86 4.15
CA LEU A 50 15.09 25.48 2.84
C LEU A 50 16.21 25.04 1.89
N GLY A 51 15.85 24.55 0.71
CA GLY A 51 16.77 23.95 -0.27
C GLY A 51 16.89 22.42 -0.18
N ASP A 52 16.39 21.79 0.89
CA ASP A 52 16.43 20.33 1.02
C ASP A 52 15.33 19.66 0.18
N ARG A 53 15.58 18.42 -0.25
CA ARG A 53 14.58 17.57 -0.90
C ARG A 53 13.82 16.78 0.15
N VAL A 54 12.51 17.00 0.21
CA VAL A 54 11.61 16.30 1.13
C VAL A 54 11.06 15.06 0.43
N ALA A 55 11.31 13.89 1.02
CA ALA A 55 10.74 12.62 0.60
C ALA A 55 9.39 12.37 1.28
N TYR A 56 8.40 11.91 0.51
CA TYR A 56 7.07 11.62 1.05
C TYR A 56 6.35 10.52 0.28
N VAL A 57 5.39 9.90 0.95
CA VAL A 57 4.44 8.94 0.38
C VAL A 57 3.01 9.36 0.70
N PHE A 58 2.07 9.02 -0.18
CA PHE A 58 0.65 9.24 0.07
C PHE A 58 0.02 8.08 0.85
N VAL A 59 -0.51 8.40 2.03
CA VAL A 59 -1.22 7.47 2.90
C VAL A 59 -2.73 7.58 2.73
N ASN A 60 -3.43 6.50 3.09
CA ASN A 60 -4.88 6.50 3.14
C ASN A 60 -5.39 7.48 4.21
N ALA A 61 -6.36 8.30 3.84
CA ALA A 61 -7.07 9.21 4.75
C ALA A 61 -8.57 9.18 4.46
N ALA A 62 -9.33 10.01 5.17
CA ALA A 62 -10.76 10.17 4.93
C ALA A 62 -11.05 10.51 3.45
N LYS A 63 -12.19 10.01 2.94
CA LYS A 63 -12.60 10.22 1.55
C LYS A 63 -12.71 11.73 1.27
N GLY A 64 -11.97 12.21 0.27
CA GLY A 64 -11.94 13.63 -0.10
C GLY A 64 -10.90 14.46 0.66
N ALA A 65 -10.08 13.86 1.53
CA ALA A 65 -8.97 14.56 2.15
C ALA A 65 -8.01 15.08 1.07
N PRO A 66 -7.63 16.36 1.13
CA PRO A 66 -6.77 16.96 0.13
C PRO A 66 -5.39 16.28 0.14
N ALA A 67 -4.74 16.23 -1.02
CA ALA A 67 -3.47 15.53 -1.18
C ALA A 67 -2.40 16.02 -0.19
N TYR A 68 -2.39 17.31 0.17
CA TYR A 68 -1.41 17.86 1.10
C TYR A 68 -1.52 17.33 2.53
N GLN A 69 -2.70 16.85 2.97
CA GLN A 69 -2.88 16.22 4.28
C GLN A 69 -2.54 14.72 4.28
N ARG A 70 -2.51 14.11 3.08
CA ARG A 70 -2.24 12.68 2.89
C ARG A 70 -0.76 12.36 2.74
N ALA A 71 0.11 13.35 2.75
CA ALA A 71 1.54 13.12 2.67
C ALA A 71 2.11 12.77 4.05
N GLU A 72 2.94 11.74 4.08
CA GLU A 72 3.67 11.29 5.27
C GLU A 72 5.11 10.95 4.89
N ASP A 73 6.00 11.05 5.87
CA ASP A 73 7.39 10.61 5.75
C ASP A 73 7.44 9.07 5.57
N PRO A 74 8.19 8.52 4.60
CA PRO A 74 8.25 7.08 4.36
C PRO A 74 8.71 6.28 5.58
N VAL A 75 9.64 6.83 6.38
CA VAL A 75 10.14 6.15 7.59
C VAL A 75 9.05 6.09 8.64
N TYR A 76 8.39 7.23 8.89
CA TYR A 76 7.25 7.28 9.81
C TYR A 76 6.09 6.36 9.38
N ALA A 77 5.78 6.31 8.09
CA ALA A 77 4.72 5.45 7.54
C ALA A 77 5.05 3.96 7.74
N LEU A 78 6.31 3.57 7.55
CA LEU A 78 6.79 2.21 7.80
C LEU A 78 6.72 1.84 9.28
N GLN A 79 7.27 2.68 10.16
CA GLN A 79 7.28 2.43 11.61
C GLN A 79 5.88 2.29 12.21
N ASN A 80 4.93 3.10 11.74
CA ASN A 80 3.55 3.09 12.24
C ASN A 80 2.61 2.20 11.42
N SER A 81 3.13 1.45 10.43
CA SER A 81 2.34 0.59 9.54
C SER A 81 1.11 1.31 8.95
N ILE A 82 1.31 2.53 8.46
CA ILE A 82 0.23 3.35 7.91
C ILE A 82 -0.08 2.87 6.49
N PRO A 83 -1.35 2.54 6.17
CA PRO A 83 -1.70 2.02 4.86
C PRO A 83 -1.52 3.09 3.77
N ILE A 84 -0.92 2.67 2.66
CA ILE A 84 -0.63 3.52 1.50
C ILE A 84 -1.86 3.67 0.62
N ASP A 85 -2.03 4.84 -0.01
CA ASP A 85 -3.12 5.09 -0.96
C ASP A 85 -2.77 4.62 -2.37
N ALA A 86 -2.96 3.32 -2.61
CA ALA A 86 -2.72 2.69 -3.91
C ALA A 86 -3.55 3.34 -5.06
N ASN A 87 -4.75 3.85 -4.77
CA ASN A 87 -5.59 4.49 -5.79
C ASN A 87 -4.95 5.79 -6.26
N TYR A 88 -4.37 6.56 -5.34
CA TYR A 88 -3.68 7.80 -5.70
C TYR A 88 -2.55 7.54 -6.70
N TYR A 89 -1.72 6.52 -6.47
CA TYR A 89 -0.64 6.18 -7.39
C TYR A 89 -1.16 5.65 -8.73
N LEU A 90 -2.22 4.83 -8.71
CA LEU A 90 -2.84 4.33 -9.93
C LEU A 90 -3.37 5.46 -10.82
N GLU A 91 -4.16 6.37 -10.26
CA GLU A 91 -4.85 7.42 -11.02
C GLU A 91 -3.95 8.63 -11.34
N ASN A 92 -3.08 9.03 -10.42
CA ASN A 92 -2.30 10.27 -10.57
C ASN A 92 -0.90 10.06 -11.13
N GLN A 93 -0.29 8.90 -10.87
CA GLN A 93 1.09 8.62 -11.29
C GLN A 93 1.15 7.67 -12.49
N LEU A 94 0.37 6.59 -12.50
CA LEU A 94 0.43 5.58 -13.58
C LEU A 94 -0.53 5.88 -14.74
N ALA A 95 -1.79 6.22 -14.46
CA ALA A 95 -2.80 6.38 -15.51
C ALA A 95 -2.42 7.45 -16.54
N LYS A 96 -2.02 8.65 -16.10
CA LYS A 96 -1.75 9.78 -17.02
C LYS A 96 -0.61 9.50 -18.00
N PRO A 97 0.58 9.02 -17.57
CA PRO A 97 1.64 8.66 -18.51
C PRO A 97 1.26 7.49 -19.41
N LEU A 98 0.57 6.46 -18.88
CA LEU A 98 0.17 5.30 -19.67
C LEU A 98 -0.82 5.67 -20.77
N VAL A 99 -1.86 6.44 -20.45
CA VAL A 99 -2.82 6.93 -21.44
C VAL A 99 -2.08 7.75 -22.50
N ARG A 100 -1.21 8.68 -22.12
CA ARG A 100 -0.46 9.50 -23.09
C ARG A 100 0.41 8.69 -24.05
N ILE A 101 0.98 7.57 -23.61
CA ILE A 101 1.83 6.70 -24.45
C ILE A 101 0.97 5.84 -25.38
N PHE A 102 -0.15 5.30 -24.88
CA PHE A 102 -0.96 4.32 -25.61
C PHE A 102 -2.14 4.92 -26.38
N GLU A 103 -2.55 6.15 -26.08
CA GLU A 103 -3.62 6.88 -26.76
C GLU A 103 -3.42 6.98 -28.28
N PRO A 104 -2.22 7.25 -28.83
CA PRO A 104 -2.01 7.24 -30.29
C PRO A 104 -2.24 5.88 -30.96
N ILE A 105 -2.20 4.78 -30.20
CA ILE A 105 -2.31 3.40 -30.73
C ILE A 105 -3.73 2.86 -30.50
N LEU A 106 -4.28 3.08 -29.31
CA LEU A 106 -5.55 2.49 -28.85
C LEU A 106 -6.74 3.48 -28.96
N GLY A 107 -6.47 4.76 -29.26
CA GLY A 107 -7.45 5.83 -29.31
C GLY A 107 -8.06 6.16 -27.93
N GLU A 108 -9.25 6.77 -27.93
CA GLU A 108 -9.94 7.23 -26.71
C GLU A 108 -10.30 6.10 -25.72
N LYS A 109 -10.26 4.84 -26.15
CA LYS A 109 -10.55 3.68 -25.29
C LYS A 109 -9.34 3.19 -24.49
N ALA A 110 -8.17 3.79 -24.68
CA ALA A 110 -6.94 3.41 -23.98
C ALA A 110 -7.12 3.40 -22.45
N GLU A 111 -7.79 4.43 -21.90
CA GLU A 111 -7.97 4.57 -20.46
C GLU A 111 -8.81 3.42 -19.87
N SER A 112 -9.93 3.09 -20.49
CA SER A 112 -10.83 2.04 -19.99
C SER A 112 -10.20 0.66 -20.11
N LEU A 113 -9.54 0.36 -21.23
CA LEU A 113 -8.88 -0.93 -21.45
C LEU A 113 -7.71 -1.16 -20.48
N LEU A 114 -6.92 -0.12 -20.20
CA LEU A 114 -5.73 -0.25 -19.36
C LEU A 114 -6.03 -0.19 -17.85
N LEU A 115 -7.05 0.55 -17.42
CA LEU A 115 -7.32 0.81 -16.00
C LEU A 115 -8.55 0.06 -15.45
N LYS A 116 -9.47 -0.38 -16.31
CA LYS A 116 -10.69 -1.09 -15.92
C LYS A 116 -10.66 -2.51 -16.50
N GLY A 117 -9.83 -3.36 -15.90
CA GLY A 117 -9.71 -4.78 -16.24
C GLY A 117 -9.66 -5.66 -15.00
N ASP A 118 -9.50 -6.97 -15.19
CA ASP A 118 -9.47 -7.92 -14.07
C ASP A 118 -8.31 -7.68 -13.11
N HIS A 119 -7.21 -7.10 -13.61
CA HIS A 119 -6.05 -6.68 -12.82
C HIS A 119 -6.33 -5.56 -11.81
N THR A 120 -7.48 -4.87 -11.89
CA THR A 120 -7.87 -3.82 -10.92
C THR A 120 -8.97 -4.23 -9.95
N ARG A 121 -9.52 -5.43 -10.11
CA ARG A 121 -10.63 -5.97 -9.30
C ARG A 121 -10.15 -6.59 -7.99
N THR A 122 -8.97 -7.18 -7.99
CA THR A 122 -8.37 -7.75 -6.77
C THR A 122 -7.67 -6.64 -5.98
N ARG A 123 -8.18 -6.37 -4.77
CA ARG A 123 -7.63 -5.35 -3.87
C ARG A 123 -7.40 -5.93 -2.48
N CYS A 124 -6.23 -5.66 -1.91
CA CYS A 124 -5.93 -5.97 -0.52
C CYS A 124 -5.98 -4.67 0.29
N ILE A 125 -6.98 -4.53 1.15
CA ILE A 125 -7.13 -3.35 1.99
C ILE A 125 -6.45 -3.64 3.32
N ALA A 126 -5.29 -3.02 3.54
CA ALA A 126 -4.64 -3.03 4.84
C ALA A 126 -5.36 -2.06 5.78
N THR A 127 -5.81 -2.55 6.93
CA THR A 127 -6.39 -1.72 8.00
C THR A 127 -5.27 -1.17 8.88
N SER A 128 -5.29 0.13 9.16
CA SER A 128 -4.32 0.76 10.06
C SER A 128 -4.45 0.27 11.50
N GLN A 129 -3.33 0.13 12.20
CA GLN A 129 -3.29 -0.23 13.62
C GLN A 129 -3.52 0.98 14.54
N VAL A 130 -3.38 2.21 14.03
CA VAL A 130 -3.30 3.45 14.83
C VAL A 130 -4.67 4.09 15.08
N GLY A 131 -5.78 3.34 14.91
CA GLY A 131 -7.14 3.87 15.09
C GLY A 131 -7.77 3.49 16.43
N ALA A 132 -8.47 4.43 17.09
CA ALA A 132 -9.28 4.13 18.28
C ALA A 132 -10.31 3.01 18.02
N LEU A 133 -10.80 2.89 16.78
CA LEU A 133 -11.69 1.81 16.34
C LEU A 133 -10.97 0.45 16.16
N ALA A 134 -9.68 0.45 15.84
CA ALA A 134 -8.89 -0.77 15.66
C ALA A 134 -8.76 -1.54 16.99
N ALA A 135 -8.69 -0.84 18.12
CA ALA A 135 -8.61 -1.43 19.46
C ALA A 135 -9.83 -2.29 19.84
N PHE A 136 -11.00 -2.05 19.24
CA PHE A 136 -12.23 -2.80 19.51
C PHE A 136 -12.53 -3.90 18.48
N THR A 137 -11.68 -4.06 17.46
CA THR A 137 -11.90 -5.04 16.40
C THR A 137 -11.42 -6.42 16.83
N ARG A 138 -12.33 -7.41 16.90
CA ARG A 138 -11.98 -8.82 17.17
C ARG A 138 -11.64 -9.56 15.87
N LYS A 139 -10.50 -10.22 15.84
CA LYS A 139 -10.10 -11.09 14.72
C LYS A 139 -10.93 -12.39 14.78
N LYS A 140 -11.51 -12.78 13.65
CA LYS A 140 -12.19 -14.08 13.48
C LYS A 140 -11.48 -14.87 12.39
N ALA A 141 -11.37 -16.18 12.58
CA ALA A 141 -10.77 -17.06 11.59
C ALA A 141 -11.67 -17.19 10.35
N THR A 142 -11.05 -17.21 9.17
CA THR A 142 -11.75 -17.36 7.89
C THR A 142 -11.18 -18.54 7.13
N CYS A 143 -12.02 -19.30 6.44
CA CYS A 143 -11.61 -20.41 5.60
C CYS A 143 -10.63 -19.94 4.50
N LEU A 144 -9.50 -20.64 4.32
CA LEU A 144 -8.50 -20.30 3.31
C LEU A 144 -9.05 -20.33 1.87
N GLY A 145 -9.88 -21.33 1.53
CA GLY A 145 -10.43 -21.46 0.17
C GLY A 145 -11.52 -20.44 -0.18
N CYS A 146 -12.59 -20.35 0.63
CA CYS A 146 -13.77 -19.54 0.28
C CYS A 146 -13.92 -18.25 1.09
N LYS A 147 -13.03 -17.96 2.04
CA LYS A 147 -13.04 -16.76 2.91
C LYS A 147 -14.30 -16.59 3.78
N VAL A 148 -15.10 -17.64 3.91
CA VAL A 148 -16.24 -17.67 4.85
C VAL A 148 -15.71 -17.67 6.28
N VAL A 149 -16.35 -16.89 7.16
CA VAL A 149 -16.03 -16.85 8.60
C VAL A 149 -16.35 -18.20 9.22
N LEU A 150 -15.39 -18.77 9.95
CA LEU A 150 -15.56 -20.06 10.61
C LEU A 150 -16.45 -19.92 11.85
N THR A 151 -17.29 -20.93 12.10
CA THR A 151 -18.13 -21.00 13.30
C THR A 151 -17.28 -21.41 14.51
N ALA A 152 -17.76 -21.12 15.72
CA ALA A 152 -17.06 -21.42 16.98
C ALA A 152 -16.54 -22.87 17.06
N ASP A 153 -17.31 -23.83 16.54
CA ASP A 153 -16.96 -25.26 16.55
C ASP A 153 -15.77 -25.61 15.66
N ARG A 154 -15.40 -24.73 14.73
CA ARG A 154 -14.32 -24.93 13.75
C ARG A 154 -13.35 -23.75 13.69
N GLU A 155 -13.28 -22.92 14.74
CA GLU A 155 -12.34 -21.79 14.82
C GLU A 155 -10.87 -22.23 14.72
N ASN A 156 -10.55 -23.45 15.15
CA ASN A 156 -9.21 -24.02 15.09
C ASN A 156 -8.85 -24.69 13.75
N MET A 157 -9.81 -24.80 12.82
CA MET A 157 -9.59 -25.45 11.52
C MET A 157 -9.21 -24.43 10.45
N ALA A 158 -8.44 -24.83 9.44
CA ALA A 158 -8.04 -23.94 8.34
C ALA A 158 -9.12 -23.82 7.24
N VAL A 159 -10.01 -24.82 7.13
CA VAL A 159 -11.01 -24.93 6.06
C VAL A 159 -12.42 -25.17 6.59
N CYS A 160 -13.43 -24.68 5.86
CA CYS A 160 -14.83 -24.97 6.14
C CYS A 160 -15.22 -26.36 5.61
N LYS A 161 -16.40 -26.87 6.02
CA LYS A 161 -16.97 -28.17 5.59
C LYS A 161 -16.98 -28.34 4.06
N HIS A 162 -17.20 -27.26 3.32
CA HIS A 162 -17.26 -27.30 1.86
C HIS A 162 -15.89 -27.35 1.18
N CYS A 163 -14.84 -26.85 1.84
CA CYS A 163 -13.48 -26.82 1.29
C CYS A 163 -12.61 -27.97 1.80
N GLU A 164 -13.09 -28.75 2.78
CA GLU A 164 -12.45 -29.95 3.33
C GLU A 164 -11.97 -30.95 2.24
N PRO A 165 -12.73 -31.24 1.15
CA PRO A 165 -12.23 -32.13 0.10
C PRO A 165 -11.02 -31.60 -0.68
N ARG A 166 -10.79 -30.28 -0.67
CA ARG A 166 -9.69 -29.61 -1.38
C ARG A 166 -8.56 -29.18 -0.43
N GLU A 167 -8.55 -29.69 0.80
CA GLU A 167 -7.59 -29.29 1.81
C GLU A 167 -6.13 -29.56 1.39
N GLY A 168 -5.86 -30.71 0.77
CA GLY A 168 -4.51 -31.06 0.31
C GLY A 168 -3.94 -30.11 -0.76
N GLU A 169 -4.81 -29.60 -1.65
CA GLU A 169 -4.44 -28.61 -2.67
C GLU A 169 -4.15 -27.25 -2.04
N LEU A 170 -5.03 -26.78 -1.15
CA LEU A 170 -4.85 -25.52 -0.44
C LEU A 170 -3.58 -25.53 0.40
N PHE A 171 -3.31 -26.64 1.08
CA PHE A 171 -2.10 -26.81 1.89
C PHE A 171 -0.82 -26.75 1.06
N HIS A 172 -0.78 -27.42 -0.09
CA HIS A 172 0.37 -27.35 -1.01
C HIS A 172 0.64 -25.93 -1.50
N ASN A 173 -0.41 -25.19 -1.86
CA ASN A 173 -0.28 -23.81 -2.32
C ASN A 173 0.32 -22.90 -1.23
N GLU A 174 -0.13 -23.04 0.02
CA GLU A 174 0.41 -22.26 1.14
C GLU A 174 1.86 -22.67 1.48
N ILE A 175 2.21 -23.95 1.43
CA ILE A 175 3.61 -24.41 1.59
C ILE A 175 4.52 -23.78 0.53
N GLN A 176 4.08 -23.78 -0.73
CA GLN A 176 4.88 -23.20 -1.81
C GLN A 176 5.07 -21.69 -1.59
N ALA A 177 4.01 -20.98 -1.21
CA ALA A 177 4.09 -19.56 -0.88
C ALA A 177 5.03 -19.29 0.32
N GLN A 178 4.99 -20.12 1.36
CA GLN A 178 5.89 -20.02 2.50
C GLN A 178 7.35 -20.24 2.07
N HIS A 179 7.62 -21.27 1.26
CA HIS A 179 8.97 -21.57 0.78
C HIS A 179 9.56 -20.40 -0.01
N GLU A 180 8.77 -19.76 -0.89
CA GLU A 180 9.21 -18.58 -1.63
C GLU A 180 9.58 -17.40 -0.71
N LEU A 181 8.84 -17.21 0.39
CA LEU A 181 9.12 -16.17 1.37
C LEU A 181 10.38 -16.49 2.19
N GLU A 182 10.58 -17.74 2.59
CA GLU A 182 11.79 -18.18 3.30
C GLU A 182 13.05 -17.96 2.45
N VAL A 183 13.02 -18.36 1.18
CA VAL A 183 14.14 -18.14 0.25
C VAL A 183 14.45 -16.65 0.10
N LYS A 184 13.42 -15.80 -0.04
CA LYS A 184 13.60 -14.34 -0.11
C LYS A 184 14.20 -13.78 1.19
N PHE A 185 13.69 -14.22 2.34
CA PHE A 185 14.16 -13.80 3.65
C PHE A 185 15.65 -14.14 3.83
N SER A 186 16.03 -15.40 3.60
CA SER A 186 17.43 -15.84 3.74
C SER A 186 18.37 -15.09 2.82
N ARG A 187 17.99 -14.84 1.56
CA ARG A 187 18.80 -14.06 0.61
C ARG A 187 18.99 -12.62 1.10
N LEU A 188 17.91 -11.91 1.42
CA LEU A 188 17.99 -10.51 1.82
C LEU A 188 18.79 -10.32 3.11
N TRP A 189 18.63 -11.22 4.08
CA TRP A 189 19.30 -11.09 5.38
C TRP A 189 20.78 -11.47 5.33
N THR A 190 21.16 -12.43 4.48
CA THR A 190 22.56 -12.78 4.27
C THR A 190 23.31 -11.70 3.49
N GLU A 191 22.66 -11.00 2.55
CA GLU A 191 23.28 -9.85 1.87
C GLU A 191 23.57 -8.70 2.84
N CYS A 192 22.73 -8.44 3.85
CA CYS A 192 23.00 -7.42 4.87
C CYS A 192 24.22 -7.73 5.76
N GLN A 193 24.72 -8.97 5.77
CA GLN A 193 25.90 -9.38 6.54
C GLN A 193 27.21 -9.24 5.76
N ARG A 194 27.15 -9.10 4.44
CA ARG A 194 28.32 -8.90 3.58
C ARG A 194 28.76 -7.44 3.57
#